data_AF-A0A2I9CQZ6-F1
#
_entry.id   AF-A0A2I9CQZ6-F1
#
_cell.length_a   1.000
_cell.length_b   1.000
_cell.length_c   1.000
_cell.angle_alpha   90.00
_cell.angle_beta   90.00
_cell.angle_gamma   90.00
#
_symmetry.space_group_name_H-M   'P 1'
#
loop_
_entity.id
_entity.type
_entity.pdbx_description
1 polymer ?
#
loop_
_entity_poly.entity_id
_entity_poly.type
_entity_poly.pdbx_seq_one_letter_code
_entity_poly.pdbx_strand_id
1 'polypeptide(L)'
;MRYVSFVNARNLLYLLLRQHPDGITAKEMDALVKREGVLTTQRGKGISRTTTFHVRNALYHLGLLELRGRLYVPTSDAVLVEHLAQAEGYSKQLTTKEKVEFARHVVENADCRDVFLWLFGTEATELEAFVERAGTVRWRSEDIPGLADTPLASREGATPGAARKGQRRWRVVMTSPAGAMTLETEDEVQAVFYGVRYWLMQLDVLDEMFFEGEGGHTIMFATDPRNSQVDILPYLKRELVPGVPWTPLHLRPLMLNVARDQHATLEATHAAFRRLARRYPQYVYLIATARSFATITASSATAEEFQLRGYLRDDQGRIISHARVHEKIGDLDDTAV
;
A
#
# COMPACT_ATOMS: atom_id res chain seq x y z
N MET A 1 -4.79 11.99 -10.24
CA MET A 1 -5.25 10.62 -10.57
C MET A 1 -6.20 10.13 -9.48
N ARG A 2 -7.22 9.30 -9.81
CA ARG A 2 -8.16 8.72 -8.82
C ARG A 2 -7.85 7.25 -8.59
N TYR A 3 -8.25 6.73 -7.43
CA TYR A 3 -8.08 5.32 -7.07
C TYR A 3 -8.66 4.37 -8.13
N VAL A 4 -7.87 3.36 -8.47
CA VAL A 4 -8.20 2.26 -9.39
C VAL A 4 -7.69 0.97 -8.77
N SER A 5 -8.48 -0.10 -8.88
CA SER A 5 -8.04 -1.44 -8.50
C SER A 5 -7.26 -2.07 -9.65
N PHE A 6 -6.00 -2.40 -9.44
CA PHE A 6 -5.18 -3.10 -10.42
C PHE A 6 -5.68 -4.52 -10.75
N VAL A 7 -6.39 -5.18 -9.83
CA VAL A 7 -7.11 -6.43 -10.16
C VAL A 7 -8.16 -6.18 -11.24
N ASN A 8 -8.91 -5.08 -11.14
CA ASN A 8 -9.88 -4.70 -12.17
C ASN A 8 -9.18 -4.25 -13.46
N ALA A 9 -8.05 -3.54 -13.35
CA ALA A 9 -7.24 -3.15 -14.52
C ALA A 9 -6.73 -4.39 -15.28
N ARG A 10 -6.18 -5.35 -14.55
CA ARG A 10 -5.74 -6.66 -15.04
C ARG A 10 -6.87 -7.41 -15.74
N ASN A 11 -8.04 -7.52 -15.10
CA ASN A 11 -9.17 -8.26 -15.68
C ASN A 11 -9.76 -7.58 -16.91
N LEU A 12 -9.76 -6.24 -16.95
CA LEU A 12 -10.16 -5.48 -18.13
C LEU A 12 -9.17 -5.71 -19.27
N LEU A 13 -7.87 -5.64 -19.00
CA LEU A 13 -6.83 -5.87 -20.00
C LEU A 13 -6.89 -7.30 -20.56
N TYR A 14 -7.03 -8.30 -19.68
CA TYR A 14 -7.23 -9.70 -20.08
C TYR A 14 -8.46 -9.89 -20.98
N LEU A 15 -9.60 -9.27 -20.61
CA LEU A 15 -10.83 -9.32 -21.41
C LEU A 15 -10.62 -8.76 -22.82
N LEU A 16 -9.94 -7.62 -22.93
CA LEU A 16 -9.64 -6.99 -24.22
C LEU A 16 -8.72 -7.87 -25.06
N LEU A 17 -7.64 -8.41 -24.47
CA LEU A 17 -6.69 -9.26 -25.18
C LEU A 17 -7.34 -10.53 -25.77
N ARG A 18 -8.30 -11.12 -25.05
CA ARG A 18 -8.91 -12.40 -25.46
C ARG A 18 -10.06 -12.24 -26.44
N GLN A 19 -10.84 -11.18 -26.33
CA GLN A 19 -12.07 -11.01 -27.11
C GLN A 19 -11.99 -9.91 -28.17
N HIS A 20 -11.12 -8.93 -27.96
CA HIS A 20 -11.06 -7.72 -28.77
C HIS A 20 -9.61 -7.20 -28.94
N PRO A 21 -8.70 -8.00 -29.53
CA PRO A 21 -7.30 -7.60 -29.71
C PRO A 21 -7.15 -6.35 -30.60
N ASP A 22 -8.08 -6.14 -31.55
CA ASP A 22 -8.11 -4.95 -32.42
C ASP A 22 -8.71 -3.70 -31.74
N GLY A 23 -9.14 -3.84 -30.48
CA GLY A 23 -9.68 -2.80 -29.64
C GLY A 23 -11.17 -2.52 -29.80
N ILE A 24 -11.69 -1.73 -28.87
CA ILE A 24 -13.10 -1.33 -28.80
C ILE A 24 -13.27 0.11 -28.35
N THR A 25 -14.42 0.70 -28.65
CA THR A 25 -14.77 2.02 -28.14
C THR A 25 -15.05 2.00 -26.64
N ALA A 26 -15.00 3.16 -26.00
CA ALA A 26 -15.38 3.34 -24.60
C ALA A 26 -16.80 2.83 -24.29
N LYS A 27 -17.76 3.04 -25.21
CA LYS A 27 -19.17 2.63 -25.03
C LYS A 27 -19.31 1.11 -25.07
N GLU A 28 -18.61 0.46 -26.00
CA GLU A 28 -18.58 -1.01 -26.11
C GLU A 28 -17.91 -1.62 -24.89
N MET A 29 -16.83 -1.02 -24.39
CA MET A 29 -16.15 -1.45 -23.17
C MET A 29 -17.07 -1.38 -21.95
N ASP A 30 -17.82 -0.28 -21.77
CA ASP A 30 -18.80 -0.15 -20.69
C ASP A 30 -19.89 -1.25 -20.77
N ALA A 31 -20.38 -1.53 -21.98
CA ALA A 31 -21.37 -2.58 -22.20
C ALA A 31 -20.79 -3.99 -21.95
N LEU A 32 -19.55 -4.23 -22.37
CA LEU A 32 -18.82 -5.47 -22.20
C LEU A 32 -18.59 -5.77 -20.73
N VAL A 33 -18.04 -4.82 -19.97
CA VAL A 33 -17.82 -4.96 -18.52
C VAL A 33 -19.13 -5.29 -17.79
N LYS A 34 -20.23 -4.62 -18.16
CA LYS A 34 -21.54 -4.88 -17.55
C LYS A 34 -22.07 -6.28 -17.88
N ARG A 35 -21.88 -6.73 -19.12
CA ARG A 35 -22.36 -8.04 -19.59
C ARG A 35 -21.57 -9.19 -18.97
N GLU A 36 -20.25 -9.09 -18.96
CA GLU A 36 -19.35 -10.15 -18.47
C GLU A 36 -19.28 -10.17 -16.93
N GLY A 37 -19.60 -9.05 -16.27
CA GLY A 37 -19.61 -8.95 -14.80
C GLY A 37 -18.21 -9.10 -14.17
N VAL A 38 -17.15 -8.93 -14.95
CA VAL A 38 -15.77 -9.28 -14.58
C VAL A 38 -15.09 -8.26 -13.66
N LEU A 39 -15.62 -7.04 -13.60
CA LEU A 39 -15.10 -5.98 -12.76
C LEU A 39 -16.00 -5.78 -11.55
N THR A 40 -15.46 -6.05 -10.37
CA THR A 40 -16.22 -6.03 -9.12
C THR A 40 -15.60 -5.09 -8.09
N THR A 41 -16.46 -4.56 -7.23
CA THR A 41 -16.07 -3.92 -5.96
C THR A 41 -15.52 -4.96 -4.99
N GLN A 42 -14.88 -4.53 -3.90
CA GLN A 42 -14.44 -5.44 -2.82
C GLN A 42 -15.58 -6.28 -2.23
N ARG A 43 -16.84 -5.83 -2.34
CA ARG A 43 -18.04 -6.56 -1.90
C ARG A 43 -18.65 -7.45 -2.98
N GLY A 44 -17.94 -7.69 -4.09
CA GLY A 44 -18.39 -8.55 -5.19
C GLY A 44 -19.49 -7.96 -6.09
N LYS A 45 -19.95 -6.72 -5.83
CA LYS A 45 -20.92 -6.04 -6.71
C LYS A 45 -20.23 -5.54 -7.98
N GLY A 46 -20.92 -5.58 -9.12
CA GLY A 46 -20.45 -4.98 -10.36
C GLY A 46 -20.12 -3.48 -10.20
N ILE A 47 -19.10 -3.01 -10.90
CA ILE A 47 -18.63 -1.63 -10.78
C ILE A 47 -19.50 -0.64 -11.58
N SER A 48 -19.44 0.64 -11.19
CA SER A 48 -20.14 1.71 -11.91
C SER A 48 -19.44 2.08 -13.23
N ARG A 49 -20.18 2.73 -14.14
CA ARG A 49 -19.61 3.29 -15.39
C ARG A 49 -18.43 4.24 -15.12
N THR A 50 -18.54 5.08 -14.08
CA THR A 50 -17.46 5.99 -13.67
C THR A 50 -16.21 5.23 -13.22
N THR A 51 -16.38 4.10 -12.53
CA THR A 51 -15.27 3.23 -12.15
C THR A 51 -14.62 2.59 -13.39
N THR A 52 -15.42 2.10 -14.34
CA THR A 52 -14.91 1.56 -15.61
C THR A 52 -14.10 2.61 -16.38
N PHE A 53 -14.60 3.85 -16.44
CA PHE A 53 -13.88 4.99 -16.99
C PHE A 53 -12.51 5.18 -16.33
N HIS A 54 -12.43 5.18 -15.00
CA HIS A 54 -11.17 5.36 -14.29
C HIS A 54 -10.20 4.20 -14.52
N VAL A 55 -10.67 2.94 -14.52
CA VAL A 55 -9.83 1.77 -14.82
C VAL A 55 -9.26 1.86 -16.23
N ARG A 56 -10.10 2.15 -17.23
CA ARG A 56 -9.67 2.34 -18.62
C ARG A 56 -8.65 3.47 -18.75
N ASN A 57 -8.92 4.61 -18.11
CA ASN A 57 -8.04 5.77 -18.20
C ASN A 57 -6.68 5.48 -17.54
N ALA A 58 -6.66 4.78 -16.40
CA ALA A 58 -5.41 4.36 -15.78
C ALA A 58 -4.60 3.46 -16.72
N LEU A 59 -5.21 2.44 -17.33
CA LEU A 59 -4.52 1.58 -18.30
C LEU A 59 -3.97 2.38 -19.50
N TYR A 60 -4.73 3.34 -20.02
CA TYR A 60 -4.27 4.22 -21.11
C TYR A 60 -3.07 5.08 -20.69
N HIS A 61 -3.15 5.79 -19.56
CA HIS A 61 -2.05 6.65 -19.10
C HIS A 61 -0.81 5.86 -18.69
N LEU A 62 -0.97 4.62 -18.23
CA LEU A 62 0.14 3.71 -17.94
C LEU A 62 0.78 3.08 -19.19
N GLY A 63 0.26 3.39 -20.39
CA GLY A 63 0.77 2.85 -21.66
C GLY A 63 0.37 1.40 -21.95
N LEU A 64 -0.59 0.86 -21.19
CA LEU A 64 -1.10 -0.50 -21.38
C LEU A 64 -2.26 -0.58 -22.40
N LEU A 65 -2.84 0.57 -22.73
CA LEU A 65 -3.76 0.74 -23.84
C LEU A 65 -3.30 1.91 -24.71
N GLU A 66 -3.50 1.78 -26.01
CA GLU A 66 -3.35 2.86 -26.99
C GLU A 66 -4.73 3.31 -27.50
N LEU A 67 -4.84 4.58 -27.85
CA LEU A 67 -6.03 5.11 -28.52
C LEU A 67 -5.78 5.22 -30.04
N ARG A 68 -6.32 4.27 -30.81
CA ARG A 68 -6.26 4.28 -32.28
C ARG A 68 -7.58 4.82 -32.84
N GLY A 69 -7.60 6.12 -33.13
CA GLY A 69 -8.82 6.84 -33.48
C GLY A 69 -9.79 6.91 -32.30
N ARG A 70 -10.80 6.02 -32.28
CA ARG A 70 -11.77 5.90 -31.17
C ARG A 70 -11.68 4.58 -30.41
N LEU A 71 -10.77 3.69 -30.82
CA LEU A 71 -10.63 2.36 -30.28
C LEU A 71 -9.51 2.32 -29.25
N TYR A 72 -9.80 1.76 -28.08
CA TYR A 72 -8.79 1.40 -27.09
C TYR A 72 -8.25 0.02 -27.43
N VAL A 73 -6.96 -0.06 -27.71
CA VAL A 73 -6.27 -1.26 -28.17
C VAL A 73 -5.21 -1.65 -27.13
N PRO A 74 -5.12 -2.91 -26.69
CA PRO A 74 -4.01 -3.36 -25.86
C PRO A 74 -2.66 -3.16 -26.56
N THR A 75 -1.68 -2.61 -25.85
CA THR A 75 -0.32 -2.41 -26.37
C THR A 75 0.40 -3.75 -26.50
N SER A 76 1.02 -4.06 -27.64
CA SER A 76 1.77 -5.31 -27.85
C SER A 76 3.09 -5.36 -27.10
N ASP A 77 3.67 -4.19 -26.83
CA ASP A 77 5.07 -4.06 -26.39
C ASP A 77 5.24 -4.16 -24.87
N ALA A 78 4.14 -4.32 -24.14
CA ALA A 78 4.16 -4.44 -22.68
C ALA A 78 4.34 -5.90 -22.26
N VAL A 79 5.37 -6.19 -21.47
CA VAL A 79 5.62 -7.52 -20.87
C VAL A 79 4.41 -8.04 -20.10
N LEU A 80 3.68 -7.13 -19.43
CA LEU A 80 2.41 -7.46 -18.76
C LEU A 80 1.37 -8.02 -19.73
N VAL A 81 1.25 -7.44 -20.93
CA VAL A 81 0.29 -7.87 -21.95
C VAL A 81 0.64 -9.26 -22.47
N GLU A 82 1.91 -9.53 -22.76
CA GLU A 82 2.37 -10.86 -23.16
C GLU A 82 2.09 -11.91 -22.07
N HIS A 83 2.37 -11.56 -20.81
CA HIS A 83 2.08 -12.44 -19.69
C HIS A 83 0.58 -12.72 -19.55
N LEU A 84 -0.27 -11.70 -19.68
CA LEU A 84 -1.73 -11.85 -19.60
C LEU A 84 -2.32 -12.60 -20.79
N ALA A 85 -1.70 -12.56 -21.96
CA ALA A 85 -2.12 -13.35 -23.11
C ALA A 85 -2.06 -14.86 -22.85
N GLN A 86 -1.20 -15.30 -21.93
CA GLN A 86 -1.03 -16.69 -21.51
C GLN A 86 -1.85 -17.06 -20.28
N ALA A 87 -2.58 -16.12 -19.66
CA ALA A 87 -3.33 -16.37 -18.44
C ALA A 87 -4.58 -17.23 -18.68
N GLU A 88 -4.94 -18.08 -17.70
CA GLU A 88 -6.04 -19.04 -17.83
C GLU A 88 -7.43 -18.46 -17.53
N GLY A 89 -7.53 -17.20 -17.10
CA GLY A 89 -8.82 -16.60 -16.76
C GLY A 89 -8.73 -15.30 -15.98
N TYR A 90 -9.88 -14.86 -15.47
CA TYR A 90 -9.98 -13.74 -14.53
C TYR A 90 -9.40 -14.11 -13.17
N SER A 91 -8.84 -13.12 -12.48
CA SER A 91 -8.30 -13.32 -11.13
C SER A 91 -8.90 -12.34 -10.14
N LYS A 92 -8.93 -12.73 -8.86
CA LYS A 92 -9.29 -11.85 -7.73
C LYS A 92 -8.05 -11.21 -7.09
N GLN A 93 -6.86 -11.64 -7.48
CA GLN A 93 -5.58 -11.19 -6.94
C GLN A 93 -4.56 -11.04 -8.07
N LEU A 94 -3.55 -10.21 -7.85
CA LEU A 94 -2.40 -10.11 -8.75
C LEU A 94 -1.35 -11.14 -8.34
N THR A 95 -0.74 -11.80 -9.32
CA THR A 95 0.49 -12.56 -9.10
C THR A 95 1.66 -11.62 -8.79
N THR A 96 2.75 -12.13 -8.20
CA THR A 96 3.97 -11.33 -7.97
C THR A 96 4.49 -10.73 -9.27
N LYS A 97 4.47 -11.48 -10.37
CA LYS A 97 4.88 -10.97 -11.69
C LYS A 97 3.98 -9.83 -12.15
N GLU A 98 2.66 -10.00 -12.09
CA GLU A 98 1.71 -8.92 -12.44
C GLU A 98 1.92 -7.67 -11.56
N LYS A 99 2.19 -7.83 -10.26
CA LYS A 99 2.50 -6.71 -9.36
C LYS A 99 3.76 -5.95 -9.80
N VAL A 100 4.84 -6.68 -10.10
CA VAL A 100 6.11 -6.09 -10.58
C VAL A 100 5.89 -5.31 -11.89
N GLU A 101 5.18 -5.88 -12.85
CA GLU A 101 4.99 -5.19 -14.14
C GLU A 101 4.10 -3.95 -13.99
N PHE A 102 2.99 -4.02 -13.24
CA PHE A 102 2.21 -2.82 -12.95
C PHE A 102 3.04 -1.78 -12.17
N ALA A 103 3.91 -2.21 -11.25
CA ALA A 103 4.78 -1.32 -10.49
C ALA A 103 5.75 -0.57 -11.39
N ARG A 104 6.37 -1.26 -12.37
CA ARG A 104 7.20 -0.63 -13.41
C ARG A 104 6.43 0.44 -14.16
N HIS A 105 5.26 0.10 -14.68
CA HIS A 105 4.39 1.07 -15.37
C HIS A 105 4.00 2.26 -14.49
N VAL A 106 3.88 2.11 -13.17
CA VAL A 106 3.56 3.22 -12.28
C VAL A 106 4.78 4.08 -11.95
N VAL A 107 5.92 3.47 -11.59
CA VAL A 107 7.15 4.18 -11.18
C VAL A 107 7.83 4.86 -12.37
N GLU A 108 7.86 4.19 -13.52
CA GLU A 108 8.50 4.69 -14.73
C GLU A 108 7.63 5.70 -15.49
N ASN A 109 6.34 5.82 -15.16
CA ASN A 109 5.43 6.77 -15.80
C ASN A 109 5.73 8.22 -15.41
N ALA A 110 5.91 9.09 -16.40
CA ALA A 110 6.26 10.49 -16.20
C ALA A 110 5.25 11.28 -15.34
N ASP A 111 3.94 11.05 -15.52
CA ASP A 111 2.89 11.76 -14.75
C ASP A 111 2.92 11.38 -13.26
N CYS A 112 3.38 10.17 -12.94
CA CYS A 112 3.47 9.70 -11.56
C CYS A 112 4.84 10.00 -10.94
N ARG A 113 5.89 9.96 -11.75
CA ARG A 113 7.30 10.07 -11.38
C ARG A 113 7.59 11.31 -10.54
N ASP A 114 7.17 12.50 -10.97
CA ASP A 114 7.49 13.74 -10.25
C ASP A 114 6.98 13.73 -8.81
N VAL A 115 5.79 13.17 -8.59
CA VAL A 115 5.20 13.03 -7.25
C VAL A 115 5.98 12.00 -6.43
N PHE A 116 6.39 10.86 -7.02
CA PHE A 116 7.15 9.82 -6.32
C PHE A 116 8.58 10.23 -5.98
N LEU A 117 9.33 10.74 -6.95
CA LEU A 117 10.71 11.17 -6.80
C LEU A 117 10.83 12.22 -5.70
N TRP A 118 9.91 13.20 -5.73
CA TRP A 118 9.83 14.21 -4.69
C TRP A 118 9.45 13.62 -3.32
N LEU A 119 8.39 12.79 -3.26
CA LEU A 119 7.92 12.21 -1.99
C LEU A 119 8.96 11.34 -1.30
N PHE A 120 9.70 10.52 -2.06
CA PHE A 120 10.66 9.57 -1.49
C PHE A 120 12.10 10.10 -1.51
N GLY A 121 12.32 11.31 -2.04
CA GLY A 121 13.63 11.96 -2.11
C GLY A 121 14.64 11.20 -2.94
N THR A 122 14.22 10.69 -4.10
CA THR A 122 15.06 9.92 -5.02
C THR A 122 14.92 10.46 -6.44
N GLU A 123 15.94 10.23 -7.28
CA GLU A 123 15.89 10.50 -8.74
C GLU A 123 15.77 9.21 -9.56
N ALA A 124 15.62 8.06 -8.89
CA ALA A 124 15.54 6.77 -9.53
C ALA A 124 14.22 6.59 -10.27
N THR A 125 14.31 6.43 -11.58
CA THR A 125 13.16 6.33 -12.49
C THR A 125 12.77 4.89 -12.81
N GLU A 126 13.67 3.95 -12.54
CA GLU A 126 13.46 2.50 -12.67
C GLU A 126 13.01 1.91 -11.33
N LEU A 127 12.12 0.90 -11.37
CA LEU A 127 11.55 0.29 -10.17
C LEU A 127 12.62 -0.22 -9.20
N GLU A 128 13.63 -0.94 -9.69
CA GLU A 128 14.70 -1.50 -8.85
C GLU A 128 15.47 -0.40 -8.09
N ALA A 129 15.90 0.62 -8.83
CA ALA A 129 16.65 1.73 -8.25
C ALA A 129 15.77 2.58 -7.31
N PHE A 130 14.46 2.67 -7.58
CA PHE A 130 13.51 3.33 -6.69
C PHE A 130 13.45 2.60 -5.35
N VAL A 131 13.26 1.28 -5.35
CA VAL A 131 13.16 0.47 -4.13
C VAL A 131 14.43 0.62 -3.27
N GLU A 132 15.62 0.57 -3.89
CA GLU A 132 16.90 0.69 -3.16
C GLU A 132 17.16 2.09 -2.58
N ARG A 133 16.72 3.16 -3.27
CA ARG A 133 17.11 4.54 -2.94
C ARG A 133 16.01 5.36 -2.28
N ALA A 134 14.76 4.90 -2.33
CA ALA A 134 13.64 5.60 -1.72
C ALA A 134 13.85 5.71 -0.20
N GLY A 135 13.83 6.94 0.32
CA GLY A 135 13.84 7.14 1.76
C GLY A 135 12.47 6.91 2.38
N THR A 136 12.36 7.17 3.68
CA THR A 136 11.09 7.01 4.40
C THR A 136 10.31 8.31 4.47
N VAL A 137 8.99 8.24 4.31
CA VAL A 137 8.09 9.39 4.42
C VAL A 137 7.30 9.28 5.71
N ARG A 138 7.42 10.29 6.57
CA ARG A 138 6.56 10.42 7.75
C ARG A 138 5.39 11.31 7.41
N TRP A 139 4.17 10.94 7.79
CA TRP A 139 3.01 11.80 7.59
C TRP A 139 2.01 11.71 8.72
N ARG A 140 1.23 12.77 8.92
CA ARG A 140 0.10 12.80 9.84
C ARG A 140 -1.01 13.71 9.32
N SER A 141 -2.25 13.40 9.70
CA SER A 141 -3.38 14.30 9.48
C SER A 141 -3.50 15.26 10.65
N GLU A 142 -3.67 16.54 10.37
CA GLU A 142 -3.91 17.58 11.37
C GLU A 142 -5.25 18.26 11.09
N ASP A 143 -6.05 18.45 12.14
CA ASP A 143 -7.20 19.35 12.08
C ASP A 143 -6.70 20.80 11.98
N ILE A 144 -7.27 21.61 11.09
CA ILE A 144 -6.93 23.03 10.97
C ILE A 144 -7.71 23.82 12.03
N PRO A 145 -7.07 24.38 13.08
CA PRO A 145 -7.78 25.11 14.12
C PRO A 145 -8.34 26.43 13.57
N GLY A 146 -9.58 26.79 13.96
CA GLY A 146 -10.16 28.11 13.69
C GLY A 146 -11.02 28.24 12.42
N LEU A 147 -11.12 27.21 11.59
CA LEU A 147 -12.21 27.10 10.62
C LEU A 147 -13.37 26.36 11.27
N ALA A 148 -14.33 27.12 11.81
CA ALA A 148 -15.65 26.57 12.11
C ALA A 148 -16.18 25.88 10.85
N ASP A 149 -16.88 24.75 11.04
CA ASP A 149 -17.69 24.04 10.05
C ASP A 149 -18.44 25.06 9.19
N THR A 150 -17.83 25.51 8.09
CA THR A 150 -18.41 26.56 7.27
C THR A 150 -19.55 25.85 6.56
N PRO A 151 -20.82 26.20 6.82
CA PRO A 151 -21.92 25.62 6.09
C PRO A 151 -21.61 25.92 4.62
N LEU A 152 -21.49 24.90 3.77
CA LEU A 152 -21.41 25.12 2.34
C LEU A 152 -22.58 26.04 1.99
N ALA A 153 -22.28 27.26 1.52
CA ALA A 153 -23.30 28.19 1.07
C ALA A 153 -24.22 27.41 0.14
N SER A 154 -25.46 27.23 0.59
CA SER A 154 -26.50 26.59 -0.19
C SER A 154 -26.51 27.27 -1.54
N ARG A 155 -26.22 26.54 -2.62
CA ARG A 155 -26.68 26.94 -3.95
C ARG A 155 -28.16 27.31 -3.79
N GLU A 156 -28.51 28.53 -4.16
CA GLU A 156 -29.90 29.01 -4.13
C GLU A 156 -30.79 27.94 -4.76
N GLY A 157 -31.68 27.34 -3.96
CA GLY A 157 -32.54 26.22 -4.35
C GLY A 157 -32.44 24.95 -3.50
N ALA A 158 -31.54 24.86 -2.50
CA ALA A 158 -31.51 23.72 -1.59
C ALA A 158 -32.66 23.74 -0.57
N THR A 159 -33.38 22.63 -0.47
CA THR A 159 -34.56 22.41 0.39
C THR A 159 -34.23 22.66 1.88
N PRO A 160 -35.10 23.34 2.67
CA PRO A 160 -34.87 23.55 4.10
C PRO A 160 -34.91 22.19 4.82
N GLY A 161 -33.76 21.69 5.27
CA GLY A 161 -33.64 20.40 5.96
C GLY A 161 -32.31 19.67 5.75
N ALA A 162 -31.56 20.02 4.70
CA ALA A 162 -30.24 19.44 4.43
C ALA A 162 -29.11 20.39 4.87
N ALA A 163 -28.98 20.63 6.17
CA ALA A 163 -27.73 21.16 6.71
C ALA A 163 -26.64 20.10 6.45
N ARG A 164 -25.87 20.25 5.36
CA ARG A 164 -24.66 19.46 5.14
C ARG A 164 -23.73 19.76 6.31
N LYS A 165 -23.41 18.73 7.12
CA LYS A 165 -22.34 18.78 8.13
C LYS A 165 -21.15 19.52 7.51
N GLY A 166 -20.61 20.52 8.23
CA GLY A 166 -19.44 21.24 7.78
C GLY A 166 -18.34 20.25 7.40
N GLN A 167 -17.69 20.53 6.28
CA GLN A 167 -16.59 19.71 5.81
C GLN A 167 -15.39 20.08 6.71
N ARG A 168 -15.09 19.23 7.71
CA ARG A 168 -13.87 19.36 8.52
C ARG A 168 -12.70 19.57 7.56
N ARG A 169 -12.05 20.73 7.65
CA ARG A 169 -10.81 20.99 6.93
C ARG A 169 -9.66 20.39 7.75
N TRP A 170 -9.11 19.32 7.21
CA TRP A 170 -7.89 18.70 7.69
C TRP A 170 -6.80 18.91 6.64
N ARG A 171 -5.55 18.97 7.09
CA ARG A 171 -4.37 18.98 6.22
C ARG A 171 -3.54 17.74 6.48
N VAL A 172 -2.73 17.34 5.51
CA VAL A 172 -1.73 16.29 5.72
C VAL A 172 -0.36 16.94 5.76
N VAL A 173 0.34 16.77 6.87
CA VAL A 173 1.74 17.18 6.97
C VAL A 173 2.61 15.97 6.70
N MET A 174 3.52 16.10 5.74
CA MET A 174 4.46 15.07 5.31
C MET A 174 5.88 15.57 5.48
N THR A 175 6.76 14.72 6.00
CA THR A 175 8.20 14.94 6.08
C THR A 175 8.87 13.82 5.30
N SER A 176 9.54 14.19 4.21
CA SER A 176 10.32 13.31 3.36
C SER A 176 11.81 13.66 3.41
N PRO A 177 12.70 12.82 2.82
CA PRO A 177 14.09 13.20 2.63
C PRO A 177 14.25 14.47 1.76
N ALA A 178 13.28 14.78 0.90
CA ALA A 178 13.29 15.99 0.06
C ALA A 178 12.84 17.26 0.82
N GLY A 179 12.20 17.12 1.97
CA GLY A 179 11.74 18.23 2.81
C GLY A 179 10.36 18.03 3.41
N ALA A 180 9.82 19.08 4.01
CA ALA A 180 8.45 19.08 4.54
C ALA A 180 7.46 19.60 3.50
N MET A 181 6.28 19.01 3.44
CA MET A 181 5.15 19.45 2.61
C MET A 181 3.86 19.37 3.40
N THR A 182 2.94 20.29 3.08
CA THR A 182 1.57 20.23 3.54
C THR A 182 0.66 20.06 2.35
N LEU A 183 -0.20 19.04 2.38
CA LEU A 183 -1.31 18.90 1.44
C LEU A 183 -2.52 19.60 2.06
N GLU A 184 -3.02 20.63 1.40
CA GLU A 184 -4.06 21.52 1.95
C GLU A 184 -5.40 21.38 1.23
N THR A 185 -5.39 20.83 0.01
CA THR A 185 -6.58 20.64 -0.81
C THR A 185 -7.00 19.18 -0.91
N GLU A 186 -8.30 18.95 -1.12
CA GLU A 186 -8.83 17.61 -1.34
C GLU A 186 -8.20 16.95 -2.59
N ASP A 187 -7.93 17.72 -3.65
CA ASP A 187 -7.33 17.22 -4.88
C ASP A 187 -5.87 16.76 -4.68
N GLU A 188 -5.07 17.51 -3.91
CA GLU A 188 -3.70 17.10 -3.54
C GLU A 188 -3.71 15.81 -2.73
N VAL A 189 -4.58 15.73 -1.72
CA VAL A 189 -4.69 14.52 -0.91
C VAL A 189 -5.20 13.34 -1.75
N GLN A 190 -6.17 13.57 -2.64
CA GLN A 190 -6.63 12.54 -3.57
C GLN A 190 -5.52 12.07 -4.50
N ALA A 191 -4.69 12.97 -5.03
CA ALA A 191 -3.60 12.60 -5.90
C ALA A 191 -2.54 11.74 -5.18
N VAL A 192 -2.10 12.17 -3.98
CA VAL A 192 -1.05 11.46 -3.22
C VAL A 192 -1.57 10.19 -2.57
N PHE A 193 -2.65 10.28 -1.79
CA PHE A 193 -3.13 9.13 -1.03
C PHE A 193 -3.90 8.17 -1.93
N TYR A 194 -4.90 8.67 -2.67
CA TYR A 194 -5.82 7.87 -3.47
C TYR A 194 -5.30 7.47 -4.85
N GLY A 195 -4.33 8.19 -5.41
CA GLY A 195 -3.59 7.75 -6.58
C GLY A 195 -2.36 6.95 -6.17
N VAL A 196 -1.28 7.67 -5.86
CA VAL A 196 0.09 7.18 -5.68
C VAL A 196 0.20 6.12 -4.57
N ARG A 197 -0.15 6.46 -3.32
CA ARG A 197 0.03 5.57 -2.17
C ARG A 197 -0.81 4.31 -2.31
N TYR A 198 -2.12 4.41 -2.55
CA TYR A 198 -2.97 3.23 -2.65
C TYR A 198 -2.57 2.31 -3.82
N TRP A 199 -2.09 2.86 -4.93
CA TRP A 199 -1.54 2.07 -6.02
C TRP A 199 -0.31 1.28 -5.59
N LEU A 200 0.71 1.94 -5.02
CA LEU A 200 1.92 1.24 -4.60
C LEU A 200 1.67 0.22 -3.49
N MET A 201 0.74 0.51 -2.57
CA MET A 201 0.32 -0.45 -1.53
C MET A 201 -0.33 -1.71 -2.15
N GLN A 202 -1.12 -1.56 -3.22
CA GLN A 202 -1.76 -2.72 -3.89
C GLN A 202 -0.74 -3.58 -4.67
N LEU A 203 0.37 -2.96 -5.07
CA LEU A 203 1.45 -3.58 -5.83
C LEU A 203 2.59 -4.09 -4.95
N ASP A 204 2.46 -4.00 -3.61
CA ASP A 204 3.49 -4.32 -2.62
C ASP A 204 4.84 -3.59 -2.88
N VAL A 205 4.79 -2.37 -3.43
CA VAL A 205 5.96 -1.49 -3.62
C VAL A 205 6.11 -0.50 -2.47
N LEU A 206 5.05 -0.38 -1.67
CA LEU A 206 5.00 0.47 -0.49
C LEU A 206 4.35 -0.33 0.64
N ASP A 207 4.88 -0.17 1.84
CA ASP A 207 4.15 -0.50 3.06
C ASP A 207 4.24 0.65 4.06
N GLU A 208 3.45 0.56 5.12
CA GLU A 208 3.35 1.64 6.08
C GLU A 208 3.02 1.15 7.50
N MET A 209 3.55 1.87 8.49
CA MET A 209 3.29 1.59 9.89
C MET A 209 2.95 2.88 10.63
N PHE A 210 1.83 2.89 11.34
CA PHE A 210 1.47 3.96 12.28
C PHE A 210 2.38 3.92 13.52
N PHE A 211 2.64 5.06 14.17
CA PHE A 211 3.36 5.18 15.44
C PHE A 211 2.71 6.22 16.35
N GLU A 212 2.35 5.79 17.57
CA GLU A 212 1.62 6.60 18.56
C GLU A 212 2.55 7.52 19.35
N GLY A 213 3.72 7.01 19.75
CA GLY A 213 4.66 7.69 20.65
C GLY A 213 5.38 8.89 20.07
N GLU A 214 5.20 9.17 18.78
CA GLU A 214 5.85 10.26 18.04
C GLU A 214 4.79 11.18 17.41
N GLY A 215 3.76 11.55 18.19
CA GLY A 215 2.73 12.49 17.77
C GLY A 215 1.75 11.95 16.73
N GLY A 216 1.55 10.62 16.68
CA GLY A 216 0.56 9.98 15.82
C GLY A 216 0.89 10.04 14.32
N HIS A 217 2.13 9.76 13.95
CA HIS A 217 2.54 9.75 12.54
C HIS A 217 2.52 8.34 11.94
N THR A 218 2.46 8.27 10.63
CA THR A 218 2.63 7.05 9.84
C THR A 218 3.93 7.13 9.08
N ILE A 219 4.70 6.05 9.09
CA ILE A 219 5.92 5.90 8.30
C ILE A 219 5.57 5.07 7.06
N MET A 220 5.80 5.62 5.88
CA MET A 220 5.74 4.91 4.61
C MET A 220 7.16 4.62 4.12
N PHE A 221 7.38 3.43 3.58
CA PHE A 221 8.68 2.98 3.10
C PHE A 221 8.52 2.05 1.90
N ALA A 222 9.50 2.08 1.01
CA ALA A 222 9.49 1.26 -0.21
C ALA A 222 9.77 -0.21 0.11
N THR A 223 9.13 -1.09 -0.65
CA THR A 223 9.26 -2.55 -0.56
C THR A 223 9.45 -3.14 -1.94
N ASP A 224 10.05 -4.33 -2.00
CA ASP A 224 10.15 -5.12 -3.22
C ASP A 224 9.07 -6.20 -3.21
N PRO A 225 8.11 -6.20 -4.16
CA PRO A 225 7.09 -7.26 -4.26
C PRO A 225 7.68 -8.66 -4.49
N ARG A 226 8.94 -8.76 -4.94
CA ARG A 226 9.66 -10.02 -5.13
C ARG A 226 10.27 -10.53 -3.83
N ASN A 227 10.52 -9.64 -2.86
CA ASN A 227 11.19 -10.03 -1.63
C ASN A 227 10.21 -10.66 -0.64
N SER A 228 10.26 -11.99 -0.58
CA SER A 228 9.51 -12.81 0.39
C SER A 228 10.38 -13.42 1.49
N GLN A 229 11.71 -13.29 1.37
CA GLN A 229 12.68 -13.88 2.29
C GLN A 229 13.27 -12.79 3.17
N VAL A 230 12.88 -12.82 4.44
CA VAL A 230 13.30 -11.83 5.43
C VAL A 230 14.15 -12.53 6.47
N ASP A 231 15.37 -12.03 6.68
CA ASP A 231 16.27 -12.53 7.72
C ASP A 231 16.24 -11.61 8.94
N ILE A 232 15.67 -12.10 10.03
CA ILE A 232 15.49 -11.34 11.27
C ILE A 232 16.65 -11.54 12.24
N LEU A 233 17.45 -12.60 12.07
CA LEU A 233 18.50 -12.95 13.03
C LEU A 233 19.52 -11.83 13.22
N PRO A 234 20.08 -11.19 12.16
CA PRO A 234 21.05 -10.11 12.32
C PRO A 234 20.51 -8.93 13.13
N TYR A 235 19.22 -8.64 13.01
CA TYR A 235 18.58 -7.54 13.73
C TYR A 235 18.40 -7.90 15.20
N LEU A 236 17.95 -9.12 15.49
CA LEU A 236 17.86 -9.59 16.87
C LEU A 236 19.21 -9.61 17.56
N LYS A 237 20.26 -10.09 16.88
CA LYS A 237 21.62 -10.12 17.40
C LYS A 237 22.14 -8.73 17.79
N ARG A 238 21.86 -7.71 16.97
CA ARG A 238 22.25 -6.31 17.25
C ARG A 238 21.54 -5.73 18.47
N GLU A 239 20.32 -6.16 18.74
CA GLU A 239 19.53 -5.67 19.87
C GLU A 239 19.83 -6.40 21.18
N LEU A 240 20.56 -7.52 21.18
CA LEU A 240 20.90 -8.25 22.40
C LEU A 240 21.78 -7.40 23.32
N VAL A 241 21.45 -7.40 24.61
CA VAL A 241 22.28 -6.76 25.65
C VAL A 241 23.30 -7.77 26.17
N PRO A 242 24.62 -7.52 26.04
CA PRO A 242 25.65 -8.45 26.51
C PRO A 242 25.52 -8.76 28.00
N GLY A 243 25.62 -10.04 28.36
CA GLY A 243 25.55 -10.52 29.75
C GLY A 243 24.14 -10.49 30.35
N VAL A 244 23.11 -10.15 29.57
CA VAL A 244 21.70 -10.23 29.98
C VAL A 244 21.07 -11.46 29.32
N PRO A 245 20.69 -12.50 30.10
CA PRO A 245 20.17 -13.74 29.53
C PRO A 245 18.94 -13.56 28.64
N TRP A 246 18.07 -12.59 28.98
CA TRP A 246 16.85 -12.30 28.25
C TRP A 246 16.73 -10.80 27.98
N THR A 247 16.83 -10.41 26.71
CA THR A 247 16.65 -9.02 26.29
C THR A 247 15.19 -8.76 25.91
N PRO A 248 14.49 -7.80 26.54
CA PRO A 248 13.14 -7.40 26.13
C PRO A 248 13.21 -6.49 24.90
N LEU A 249 12.42 -6.79 23.87
CA LEU A 249 12.38 -6.04 22.61
C LEU A 249 10.96 -5.54 22.32
N HIS A 250 10.86 -4.28 21.90
CA HIS A 250 9.65 -3.75 21.28
C HIS A 250 9.59 -4.19 19.83
N LEU A 251 8.55 -4.94 19.44
CA LEU A 251 8.53 -5.54 18.10
C LEU A 251 8.25 -4.51 17.01
N ARG A 252 7.42 -3.49 17.23
CA ARG A 252 7.07 -2.51 16.18
C ARG A 252 8.27 -1.80 15.58
N PRO A 253 9.16 -1.15 16.37
CA PRO A 253 10.37 -0.53 15.82
C PRO A 253 11.30 -1.55 15.14
N LEU A 254 11.46 -2.73 15.73
CA LEU A 254 12.29 -3.80 15.16
C LEU A 254 11.74 -4.24 13.78
N MET A 255 10.45 -4.50 13.67
CA MET A 255 9.81 -4.95 12.43
C MET A 255 9.89 -3.86 11.35
N LEU A 256 9.71 -2.58 11.73
CA LEU A 256 9.91 -1.48 10.79
C LEU A 256 11.35 -1.43 10.26
N ASN A 257 12.35 -1.53 11.15
CA ASN A 257 13.76 -1.48 10.76
C ASN A 257 14.12 -2.64 9.82
N VAL A 258 13.70 -3.86 10.15
CA VAL A 258 13.88 -5.04 9.31
C VAL A 258 13.22 -4.84 7.94
N ALA A 259 11.94 -4.47 7.93
CA ALA A 259 11.16 -4.32 6.72
C ALA A 259 11.75 -3.25 5.79
N ARG A 260 12.15 -2.11 6.35
CA ARG A 260 12.80 -1.01 5.60
C ARG A 260 14.14 -1.44 5.02
N ASP A 261 15.03 -1.96 5.87
CA ASP A 261 16.42 -2.23 5.48
C ASP A 261 16.55 -3.41 4.50
N GLN A 262 15.59 -4.34 4.51
CA GLN A 262 15.52 -5.45 3.55
C GLN A 262 14.53 -5.22 2.42
N HIS A 263 13.87 -4.05 2.36
CA HIS A 263 12.81 -3.75 1.39
C HIS A 263 11.73 -4.83 1.35
N ALA A 264 11.31 -5.32 2.52
CA ALA A 264 10.29 -6.36 2.64
C ALA A 264 8.99 -5.78 3.19
N THR A 265 7.86 -6.41 2.84
CA THR A 265 6.58 -6.03 3.44
C THR A 265 6.56 -6.33 4.94
N LEU A 266 5.72 -5.61 5.70
CA LEU A 266 5.49 -5.92 7.11
C LEU A 266 4.91 -7.32 7.29
N GLU A 267 4.09 -7.78 6.34
CA GLU A 267 3.54 -9.13 6.36
C GLU A 267 4.65 -10.20 6.25
N ALA A 268 5.59 -10.03 5.30
CA ALA A 268 6.72 -10.94 5.15
C ALA A 268 7.62 -10.93 6.39
N THR A 269 7.85 -9.75 6.95
CA THR A 269 8.65 -9.55 8.17
C THR A 269 7.98 -10.21 9.38
N HIS A 270 6.68 -10.01 9.58
CA HIS A 270 5.90 -10.69 10.62
C HIS A 270 5.88 -12.22 10.43
N ALA A 271 5.80 -12.70 9.19
CA ALA A 271 5.86 -14.11 8.89
C ALA A 271 7.23 -14.71 9.26
N ALA A 272 8.32 -14.04 8.92
CA ALA A 272 9.67 -14.46 9.30
C ALA A 272 9.85 -14.50 10.83
N PHE A 273 9.35 -13.50 11.55
CA PHE A 273 9.48 -13.46 13.01
C PHE A 273 8.74 -14.63 13.66
N ARG A 274 7.53 -14.94 13.16
CA ARG A 274 6.77 -16.12 13.62
C ARG A 274 7.51 -17.42 13.33
N ARG A 275 8.08 -17.57 12.13
CA ARG A 275 8.86 -18.77 11.79
C ARG A 275 10.00 -18.95 12.77
N LEU A 276 10.75 -17.89 13.06
CA LEU A 276 11.83 -17.90 14.03
C LEU A 276 11.33 -18.27 15.44
N ALA A 277 10.27 -17.63 15.92
CA ALA A 277 9.71 -17.89 17.25
C ALA A 277 9.19 -19.33 17.41
N ARG A 278 8.61 -19.90 16.35
CA ARG A 278 8.19 -21.32 16.33
C ARG A 278 9.37 -22.27 16.25
N ARG A 279 10.44 -21.89 15.54
CA ARG A 279 11.64 -22.71 15.38
C ARG A 279 12.48 -22.77 16.65
N TYR A 280 12.55 -21.66 17.39
CA TYR A 280 13.35 -21.50 18.60
C TYR A 280 12.51 -21.01 19.80
N PRO A 281 11.47 -21.75 20.21
CA PRO A 281 10.57 -21.33 21.30
C PRO A 281 11.29 -21.22 22.65
N GLN A 282 12.42 -21.91 22.82
CA GLN A 282 13.28 -21.80 24.00
C GLN A 282 14.09 -20.50 24.06
N TYR A 283 14.23 -19.77 22.94
CA TYR A 283 14.99 -18.53 22.85
C TYR A 283 14.14 -17.30 22.54
N VAL A 284 12.88 -17.47 22.13
CA VAL A 284 11.99 -16.36 21.82
C VAL A 284 10.66 -16.53 22.53
N TYR A 285 10.36 -15.61 23.45
CA TYR A 285 9.10 -15.59 24.18
C TYR A 285 8.26 -14.38 23.77
N LEU A 286 7.05 -14.61 23.23
CA LEU A 286 6.15 -13.55 22.76
C LEU A 286 5.28 -13.02 23.90
N ILE A 287 5.19 -11.70 24.01
CA ILE A 287 4.37 -11.02 25.02
C ILE A 287 3.18 -10.38 24.33
N ALA A 288 2.00 -10.97 24.57
CA ALA A 288 0.75 -10.46 24.07
C ALA A 288 0.34 -9.15 24.77
N THR A 289 -0.40 -8.31 24.05
CA THR A 289 -1.05 -7.11 24.57
C THR A 289 -2.54 -7.14 24.25
N ALA A 290 -3.33 -6.41 25.05
CA ALA A 290 -4.75 -6.28 24.76
C ALA A 290 -4.96 -5.35 23.56
N ARG A 291 -5.95 -5.68 22.73
CA ARG A 291 -6.33 -4.87 21.57
C ARG A 291 -6.61 -3.42 21.93
N SER A 292 -7.33 -3.18 23.03
CA SER A 292 -7.65 -1.84 23.52
C SER A 292 -6.41 -1.00 23.84
N PHE A 293 -5.33 -1.61 24.31
CA PHE A 293 -4.05 -0.90 24.51
C PHE A 293 -3.35 -0.63 23.19
N ALA A 294 -3.33 -1.60 22.29
CA ALA A 294 -2.70 -1.48 20.98
C ALA A 294 -3.35 -0.43 20.07
N THR A 295 -4.60 -0.05 20.38
CA THR A 295 -5.42 0.86 19.55
C THR A 295 -6.05 1.98 20.35
N ILE A 296 -5.48 2.33 21.50
CA ILE A 296 -6.08 3.32 22.42
C ILE A 296 -6.25 4.70 21.77
N THR A 297 -5.45 4.99 20.75
CA THR A 297 -5.48 6.25 20.01
C THR A 297 -6.37 6.21 18.76
N ALA A 298 -6.96 5.07 18.42
CA ALA A 298 -7.79 4.93 17.24
C ALA A 298 -9.13 5.66 17.42
N SER A 299 -9.44 6.59 16.51
CA SER A 299 -10.70 7.37 16.52
C SER A 299 -11.85 6.69 15.76
N SER A 300 -11.59 5.57 15.08
CA SER A 300 -12.56 4.82 14.29
C SER A 300 -12.11 3.37 14.09
N ALA A 301 -13.02 2.48 13.67
CA ALA A 301 -12.69 1.09 13.36
C ALA A 301 -11.64 0.96 12.23
N THR A 302 -11.69 1.84 11.22
CA THR A 302 -10.68 1.84 10.14
C THR A 302 -9.32 2.29 10.65
N ALA A 303 -9.26 3.28 11.53
CA ALA A 303 -8.02 3.67 12.20
C ALA A 303 -7.49 2.53 13.09
N GLU A 304 -8.38 1.82 13.78
CA GLU A 304 -8.03 0.67 14.61
C GLU A 304 -7.38 -0.45 13.79
N GLU A 305 -8.02 -0.84 12.68
CA GLU A 305 -7.46 -1.82 11.75
C GLU A 305 -6.09 -1.38 11.22
N PHE A 306 -5.96 -0.11 10.86
CA PHE A 306 -4.72 0.48 10.39
C PHE A 306 -3.60 0.39 11.43
N GLN A 307 -3.87 0.77 12.68
CA GLN A 307 -2.92 0.68 13.78
C GLN A 307 -2.48 -0.78 14.05
N LEU A 308 -3.44 -1.71 14.00
CA LEU A 308 -3.17 -3.13 14.22
C LEU A 308 -2.31 -3.80 13.14
N ARG A 309 -2.21 -3.23 11.94
CA ARG A 309 -1.33 -3.76 10.88
C ARG A 309 0.14 -3.73 11.28
N GLY A 310 0.54 -2.77 12.11
CA GLY A 310 1.91 -2.66 12.60
C GLY A 310 2.28 -3.70 13.67
N TYR A 311 1.30 -4.42 14.23
CA TYR A 311 1.55 -5.40 15.28
C TYR A 311 1.65 -6.81 14.72
N LEU A 312 2.60 -7.57 15.26
CA LEU A 312 2.66 -9.01 15.05
C LEU A 312 1.43 -9.68 15.65
N ARG A 313 0.91 -10.71 14.98
CA ARG A 313 -0.12 -11.61 15.53
C ARG A 313 0.45 -13.00 15.69
N ASP A 314 0.18 -13.67 16.81
CA ASP A 314 0.55 -15.07 16.97
C ASP A 314 -0.48 -16.02 16.33
N ASP A 315 -0.28 -17.32 16.52
CA ASP A 315 -1.10 -18.38 15.93
C ASP A 315 -2.52 -18.44 16.50
N GLN A 316 -2.74 -17.82 17.66
CA GLN A 316 -4.05 -17.65 18.29
C GLN A 316 -4.71 -16.32 17.88
N GLY A 317 -4.06 -15.54 17.01
CA GLY A 317 -4.52 -14.23 16.59
C GLY A 317 -4.34 -13.14 17.65
N ARG A 318 -3.60 -13.41 18.74
CA ARG A 318 -3.32 -12.42 19.79
C ARG A 318 -2.32 -11.40 19.27
N ILE A 319 -2.51 -10.15 19.68
CA ILE A 319 -1.64 -9.04 19.29
C ILE A 319 -0.38 -9.08 20.14
N ILE A 320 0.79 -9.08 19.52
CA ILE A 320 2.09 -9.17 20.19
C ILE A 320 2.78 -7.82 20.07
N SER A 321 3.10 -7.20 21.20
CA SER A 321 3.80 -5.90 21.24
C SER A 321 5.28 -6.04 21.56
N HIS A 322 5.66 -7.06 22.34
CA HIS A 322 7.04 -7.28 22.75
C HIS A 322 7.43 -8.75 22.59
N ALA A 323 8.73 -9.00 22.57
CA ALA A 323 9.29 -10.32 22.79
C ALA A 323 10.41 -10.25 23.84
N ARG A 324 10.69 -11.37 24.49
CA ARG A 324 11.97 -11.59 25.18
C ARG A 324 12.80 -12.53 24.33
N VAL A 325 14.04 -12.15 24.09
CA VAL A 325 14.97 -12.91 23.26
C VAL A 325 16.17 -13.32 24.10
N HIS A 326 16.47 -14.61 24.11
CA HIS A 326 17.56 -15.19 24.88
C HIS A 326 18.91 -14.93 24.19
N GLU A 327 19.97 -14.66 24.95
CA GLU A 327 21.31 -14.36 24.40
C GLU A 327 21.84 -15.43 23.43
N LYS A 328 21.59 -16.72 23.73
CA LYS A 328 21.86 -17.88 22.87
C LYS A 328 21.30 -17.83 21.45
N ILE A 329 20.37 -16.92 21.14
CA ILE A 329 20.00 -16.68 19.73
C ILE A 329 21.19 -16.14 18.92
N GLY A 330 22.15 -15.49 19.61
CA GLY A 330 23.41 -15.00 19.06
C GLY A 330 24.32 -16.10 18.53
N ASP A 331 24.19 -17.31 19.06
CA ASP A 331 24.99 -18.48 18.67
C ASP A 331 24.43 -19.21 17.43
N LEU A 332 23.26 -18.79 16.92
CA LEU A 332 22.66 -19.39 15.72
C LEU A 332 23.38 -18.88 14.47
N ASP A 333 23.71 -19.79 13.54
CA ASP A 333 24.28 -19.41 12.25
C ASP A 333 23.26 -18.67 11.37
N ASP A 334 23.74 -17.65 10.64
CA ASP A 334 22.92 -16.83 9.74
C ASP A 334 22.37 -17.62 8.54
N THR A 335 22.87 -18.84 8.29
CA THR A 335 22.43 -19.73 7.19
C THR A 335 21.29 -20.69 7.55
N ALA A 336 20.78 -20.65 8.79
CA ALA A 336 19.89 -21.67 9.34
C ALA A 336 18.38 -21.31 9.38
N VAL A 337 17.95 -20.20 8.76
CA VAL A 337 16.56 -19.67 8.87
C VAL A 337 15.88 -19.47 7.52
#